data_AF-B8C014-F1
#
_entry.id   AF-B8C014-F1
#
_cell.length_a   1.000
_cell.length_b   1.000
_cell.length_c   1.000
_cell.angle_alpha   90.00
_cell.angle_beta   90.00
_cell.angle_gamma   90.00
#
_symmetry.space_group_name_H-M   'P 1'
#
loop_
_entity.id
_entity.type
_entity.pdbx_description
1 polymer ?
#
loop_
_entity_poly.entity_id
_entity_poly.type
_entity_poly.pdbx_seq_one_letter_code
_entity_poly.pdbx_strand_id
1 'polypeptide(L)'
;MKLGSLIGATALVTLTTADDAVWLVAYTKPSLPLSTRVTHSALFVATLVVLAIGCVIVASVLEYAVDANDLAAASSSKWLNQEVLLGSIGAVICWLIAGSSLQYHRAATQKASNQYGSISEDSDAEAMQESSGLASEKDSEDESDVISNKPSPWAVISFTTLGALDEVSYFPTLLLGKMFTPLDLCLGTLLASCIVLLVVNLFLSQCKPILDFLDRIPLWVIVGGFATVLTVGVLVDVFSPDEQ
;
A
#
# COMPACT_ATOMS: atom_id res chain seq x y z
N MET A 1 0.91 10.98 29.34
CA MET A 1 1.42 9.88 28.50
C MET A 1 2.22 8.95 29.39
N LYS A 2 1.85 7.67 29.50
CA LYS A 2 2.64 6.69 30.29
C LYS A 2 3.71 6.11 29.37
N LEU A 3 4.98 6.16 29.76
CA LEU A 3 6.09 5.66 28.93
C LEU A 3 5.86 4.21 28.45
N GLY A 4 5.31 3.35 29.32
CA GLY A 4 4.98 1.96 28.95
C GLY A 4 3.92 1.83 27.87
N SER A 5 2.95 2.75 27.79
CA SER A 5 1.92 2.78 26.74
C SER A 5 2.55 3.07 25.38
N LEU A 6 3.42 4.09 25.32
CA LEU A 6 4.16 4.45 24.11
C LEU A 6 5.05 3.29 23.64
N ILE A 7 5.82 2.67 24.53
CA ILE A 7 6.68 1.54 24.18
C ILE A 7 5.84 0.37 23.65
N GLY A 8 4.71 0.06 24.30
CA GLY A 8 3.78 -0.98 23.85
C GLY A 8 3.22 -0.68 22.47
N ALA A 9 2.77 0.56 22.22
CA ALA A 9 2.27 0.98 20.92
C ALA A 9 3.36 0.90 19.85
N THR A 10 4.56 1.43 20.11
CA THR A 10 5.69 1.34 19.18
C THR A 10 6.04 -0.11 18.87
N ALA A 11 6.11 -1.00 19.87
CA ALA A 11 6.47 -2.40 19.66
C ALA A 11 5.40 -3.14 18.84
N LEU A 12 4.12 -2.93 19.15
CA LEU A 12 3.01 -3.52 18.43
C LEU A 12 2.98 -3.06 16.96
N VAL A 13 3.08 -1.74 16.74
CA VAL A 13 3.10 -1.18 15.39
C VAL A 13 4.37 -1.61 14.65
N THR A 14 5.52 -1.71 15.31
CA THR A 14 6.76 -2.21 14.66
C THR A 14 6.60 -3.66 14.21
N LEU A 15 5.93 -4.50 15.00
CA LEU A 15 5.74 -5.91 14.69
C LEU A 15 4.80 -6.13 13.51
N THR A 16 3.76 -5.31 13.41
CA THR A 16 2.74 -5.36 12.34
C THR A 16 3.21 -4.65 11.08
N THR A 17 3.92 -3.53 11.19
CA THR A 17 4.57 -2.88 10.03
C THR A 17 5.88 -3.58 9.58
N ALA A 18 6.24 -4.71 10.19
CA ALA A 18 7.48 -5.42 9.84
C ALA A 18 7.38 -6.11 8.48
N ASP A 19 6.23 -6.67 8.12
CA ASP A 19 6.02 -7.19 6.77
C ASP A 19 5.79 -6.07 5.76
N ASP A 20 5.28 -4.91 6.17
CA ASP A 20 5.21 -3.71 5.31
C ASP A 20 6.55 -3.21 4.81
N ALA A 21 7.59 -3.45 5.60
CA ALA A 21 8.99 -3.21 5.24
C ALA A 21 9.36 -3.85 3.90
N VAL A 22 8.67 -4.93 3.52
CA VAL A 22 8.88 -5.64 2.26
C VAL A 22 8.53 -4.79 1.04
N TRP A 23 7.52 -3.92 1.16
CA TRP A 23 7.08 -3.03 0.09
C TRP A 23 8.08 -1.89 -0.14
N LEU A 24 8.77 -1.47 0.92
CA LEU A 24 9.82 -0.46 0.86
C LEU A 24 11.09 -0.94 0.15
N VAL A 25 11.33 -2.26 0.07
CA VAL A 25 12.61 -2.76 -0.45
C VAL A 25 12.79 -2.43 -1.93
N ALA A 26 11.69 -2.40 -2.71
CA ALA A 26 11.72 -1.98 -4.11
C ALA A 26 12.20 -0.52 -4.28
N TYR A 27 11.95 0.35 -3.29
CA TYR A 27 12.25 1.78 -3.33
C TYR A 27 13.57 2.16 -2.65
N THR A 28 14.20 1.22 -1.96
CA THR A 28 15.47 1.43 -1.25
C THR A 28 16.67 0.86 -2.00
N LYS A 29 16.50 0.44 -3.26
CA LYS A 29 17.59 -0.06 -4.12
C LYS A 29 18.77 0.92 -4.13
N PRO A 30 20.00 0.46 -3.85
CA PRO A 30 21.17 1.33 -3.73
C PRO A 30 21.57 2.01 -5.06
N SER A 31 21.03 1.54 -6.19
CA SER A 31 21.19 2.18 -7.50
C SER A 31 20.43 3.50 -7.65
N LEU A 32 19.48 3.80 -6.76
CA LEU A 32 18.70 5.04 -6.82
C LEU A 32 19.44 6.21 -6.14
N PRO A 33 19.30 7.45 -6.66
CA PRO A 33 19.84 8.63 -6.01
C PRO A 33 19.36 8.78 -4.56
N LEU A 34 20.23 9.26 -3.67
CA LEU A 34 19.92 9.43 -2.24
C LEU A 34 18.67 10.30 -2.03
N SER A 35 18.52 11.37 -2.82
CA SER A 35 17.35 12.26 -2.76
C SER A 35 16.04 11.49 -2.96
N THR A 36 15.97 10.64 -3.98
CA THR A 36 14.80 9.81 -4.28
C THR A 36 14.49 8.83 -3.15
N ARG A 37 15.52 8.21 -2.56
CA ARG A 37 15.36 7.29 -1.42
C ARG A 37 14.80 8.01 -0.19
N VAL A 38 15.29 9.21 0.10
CA VAL A 38 14.79 10.05 1.20
C VAL A 38 13.34 10.47 0.95
N THR A 39 13.00 10.90 -0.27
CA THR A 39 11.62 11.27 -0.61
C THR A 39 10.67 10.09 -0.44
N HIS A 40 11.00 8.90 -0.95
CA HIS A 40 10.15 7.72 -0.79
C HIS A 40 10.03 7.28 0.68
N SER A 41 11.12 7.34 1.45
CA SER A 41 11.09 7.03 2.88
C SER A 41 10.21 8.03 3.66
N ALA A 42 10.30 9.31 3.34
CA ALA A 42 9.46 10.35 3.94
C ALA A 42 7.98 10.17 3.58
N LEU A 43 7.69 9.80 2.33
CA LEU A 43 6.33 9.48 1.89
C LEU A 43 5.76 8.28 2.64
N PHE A 44 6.55 7.21 2.82
CA PHE A 44 6.14 6.05 3.59
C PHE A 44 5.75 6.42 5.03
N VAL A 45 6.63 7.14 5.76
CA VAL A 45 6.31 7.61 7.13
C VAL A 45 5.06 8.47 7.14
N ALA A 46 4.97 9.44 6.22
CA ALA A 46 3.83 10.34 6.14
C ALA A 46 2.53 9.58 5.89
N THR A 47 2.54 8.59 4.99
CA THR A 47 1.37 7.75 4.71
C THR A 47 0.95 6.95 5.93
N LEU A 48 1.87 6.29 6.64
CA LEU A 48 1.53 5.54 7.87
C LEU A 48 0.96 6.45 8.97
N VAL A 49 1.53 7.63 9.17
CA VAL A 49 1.02 8.59 10.17
C VAL A 49 -0.37 9.10 9.77
N VAL A 50 -0.60 9.41 8.49
CA VAL A 50 -1.92 9.84 7.99
C VAL A 50 -2.96 8.73 8.17
N LEU A 51 -2.59 7.47 7.92
CA LEU A 51 -3.47 6.32 8.16
C LEU A 51 -3.80 6.16 9.65
N ALA A 52 -2.81 6.28 10.53
CA ALA A 52 -3.03 6.25 11.99
C ALA A 52 -3.98 7.37 12.44
N ILE A 53 -3.81 8.60 11.94
CA ILE A 53 -4.73 9.72 12.20
C ILE A 53 -6.13 9.40 11.67
N GLY A 54 -6.24 8.83 10.46
CA GLY A 54 -7.51 8.37 9.91
C GLY A 54 -8.21 7.35 10.82
N CYS A 55 -7.48 6.38 11.35
CA CYS A 55 -8.01 5.39 12.29
C CYS A 55 -8.49 6.04 13.59
N VAL A 56 -7.76 7.04 14.10
CA VAL A 56 -8.20 7.83 15.27
C VAL A 56 -9.51 8.54 14.98
N ILE A 57 -9.65 9.20 13.83
CA ILE A 57 -10.89 9.88 13.44
C ILE A 57 -12.05 8.88 13.36
N VAL A 58 -11.84 7.74 12.71
CA VAL A 58 -12.85 6.67 12.59
C VAL A 58 -13.26 6.16 13.98
N ALA A 59 -12.29 5.88 14.85
CA ALA A 59 -12.56 5.44 16.23
C ALA A 59 -13.36 6.48 17.02
N SER A 60 -13.00 7.76 16.92
CA SER A 60 -13.73 8.85 17.59
C SER A 60 -15.16 9.02 17.06
N VAL A 61 -15.38 8.88 15.75
CA VAL A 61 -16.72 8.91 15.15
C VAL A 61 -17.54 7.72 15.61
N LEU A 62 -16.94 6.52 15.68
CA LEU A 62 -17.60 5.32 16.19
C LEU A 62 -17.96 5.46 17.67
N GLU A 63 -17.04 5.94 18.51
CA GLU A 63 -17.30 6.19 19.93
C GLU A 63 -18.47 7.18 20.10
N TYR A 64 -18.46 8.29 19.34
CA TYR A 64 -19.55 9.26 19.33
C TYR A 64 -20.89 8.65 18.86
N ALA A 65 -20.86 7.83 17.81
CA ALA A 65 -22.05 7.18 17.28
C ALA A 65 -22.61 6.13 18.25
N VAL A 66 -21.75 5.42 18.98
CA VAL A 66 -22.15 4.49 20.03
C VAL A 66 -22.78 5.25 21.18
N ASP A 67 -22.14 6.31 21.69
CA ASP A 67 -22.67 7.14 22.79
C ASP A 67 -24.03 7.77 22.45
N ALA A 68 -24.19 8.24 21.21
CA ALA A 68 -25.46 8.78 20.74
C ALA A 68 -26.58 7.72 20.69
N ASN A 69 -26.22 6.46 20.44
CA ASN A 69 -27.13 5.32 20.37
C ASN A 69 -27.30 4.58 21.71
N ASP A 70 -26.44 4.82 22.70
CA ASP A 70 -26.47 4.19 24.03
C ASP A 70 -27.56 4.78 24.93
N LEU A 71 -28.16 5.91 24.52
CA LEU A 71 -29.44 6.36 25.08
C LEU A 71 -30.62 5.41 24.73
N ALA A 72 -30.42 4.44 23.83
CA ALA A 72 -31.50 3.62 23.28
C ALA A 72 -31.48 2.12 23.62
N ALA A 73 -30.36 1.45 23.92
CA ALA A 73 -30.39 0.06 24.45
C ALA A 73 -29.01 -0.55 24.71
N ALA A 74 -28.81 -0.96 25.97
CA ALA A 74 -27.80 -1.90 26.42
C ALA A 74 -27.99 -3.28 25.76
N SER A 75 -27.04 -3.72 24.93
CA SER A 75 -26.96 -5.12 24.50
C SER A 75 -25.55 -5.48 24.04
N SER A 76 -25.00 -6.53 24.65
CA SER A 76 -23.76 -7.21 24.31
C SER A 76 -23.69 -7.66 22.84
N SER A 77 -24.82 -7.85 22.17
CA SER A 77 -24.86 -8.26 20.75
C SER A 77 -24.38 -7.17 19.79
N LYS A 78 -24.29 -5.90 20.22
CA LYS A 78 -23.81 -4.80 19.35
C LYS A 78 -22.31 -4.86 19.08
N TRP A 79 -21.51 -5.34 20.03
CA TRP A 79 -20.06 -5.41 19.87
C TRP A 79 -19.65 -6.39 18.77
N LEU A 80 -20.31 -7.55 18.71
CA LEU A 80 -20.07 -8.56 17.67
C LEU A 80 -20.36 -7.98 16.26
N ASN A 81 -21.46 -7.23 16.13
CA ASN A 81 -21.79 -6.56 14.87
C ASN A 81 -20.75 -5.49 14.48
N GLN A 82 -20.08 -4.87 15.45
CA GLN A 82 -19.11 -3.83 15.18
C GLN A 82 -17.79 -4.41 14.67
N GLU A 83 -17.33 -5.53 15.22
CA GLU A 83 -16.15 -6.25 14.73
C GLU A 83 -16.38 -6.79 13.31
N VAL A 84 -17.52 -7.43 13.06
CA VAL A 84 -17.90 -7.89 11.72
C VAL A 84 -18.03 -6.71 10.75
N LEU A 85 -18.61 -5.58 11.18
CA LEU A 85 -18.71 -4.38 10.36
C LEU A 85 -17.32 -3.83 10.00
N LEU A 86 -16.40 -3.72 10.96
CA LEU A 86 -15.05 -3.23 10.73
C LEU A 86 -14.28 -4.18 9.79
N GLY A 87 -14.36 -5.48 10.03
CA GLY A 87 -13.77 -6.51 9.19
C GLY A 87 -14.31 -6.47 7.75
N SER A 88 -15.63 -6.27 7.59
CA SER A 88 -16.25 -6.15 6.27
C SER A 88 -15.83 -4.88 5.52
N ILE A 89 -15.68 -3.75 6.21
CA ILE A 89 -15.18 -2.50 5.62
C ILE A 89 -13.72 -2.70 5.17
N GLY A 90 -12.89 -3.31 6.01
CA GLY A 90 -11.51 -3.65 5.66
C GLY A 90 -11.43 -4.55 4.42
N ALA A 91 -12.26 -5.60 4.37
CA ALA A 91 -12.33 -6.50 3.22
C ALA A 91 -12.78 -5.78 1.94
N VAL A 92 -13.81 -4.94 2.01
CA VAL A 92 -14.29 -4.15 0.84
C VAL A 92 -13.19 -3.21 0.34
N ILE A 93 -12.51 -2.49 1.23
CA ILE A 93 -11.40 -1.62 0.86
C ILE A 93 -10.28 -2.43 0.20
N CYS A 94 -9.92 -3.58 0.77
CA CYS A 94 -8.91 -4.47 0.20
C CYS A 94 -9.28 -4.93 -1.23
N TRP A 95 -10.54 -5.32 -1.46
CA TRP A 95 -11.05 -5.69 -2.78
C TRP A 95 -11.05 -4.53 -3.79
N LEU A 96 -11.42 -3.32 -3.35
CA LEU A 96 -11.36 -2.13 -4.20
C LEU A 96 -9.92 -1.82 -4.64
N ILE A 97 -8.95 -1.98 -3.75
CA ILE A 97 -7.55 -1.73 -4.09
C ILE A 97 -6.97 -2.87 -4.95
N ALA A 98 -7.34 -4.13 -4.68
CA ALA A 98 -6.99 -5.26 -5.53
C ALA A 98 -7.53 -5.08 -6.96
N GLY A 99 -8.79 -4.67 -7.07
CA GLY A 99 -9.45 -4.38 -8.33
C GLY A 99 -8.81 -3.23 -9.10
N SER A 100 -8.48 -2.13 -8.43
CA SER A 100 -7.81 -0.98 -9.06
C SER A 100 -6.39 -1.33 -9.51
N SER A 101 -5.64 -2.12 -8.72
CA SER A 101 -4.30 -2.60 -9.06
C SER A 101 -4.32 -3.50 -10.30
N LEU A 102 -5.33 -4.36 -10.43
CA LEU A 102 -5.51 -5.22 -11.61
C LEU A 102 -5.82 -4.40 -12.87
N GLN A 103 -6.66 -3.35 -12.75
CA GLN A 103 -6.94 -2.45 -13.86
C GLN A 103 -5.69 -1.68 -14.29
N TYR A 104 -4.90 -1.21 -13.33
CA TYR A 104 -3.64 -0.53 -13.62
C TYR A 104 -2.66 -1.44 -14.37
N HIS A 105 -2.52 -2.69 -13.93
CA HIS A 105 -1.66 -3.66 -14.60
C HIS A 105 -2.16 -3.99 -16.02
N ARG A 106 -3.48 -4.13 -16.22
CA ARG A 106 -4.05 -4.36 -17.56
C ARG A 106 -3.74 -3.19 -18.51
N ALA A 107 -3.86 -1.96 -18.04
CA ALA A 107 -3.53 -0.77 -18.84
C ALA A 107 -2.02 -0.72 -19.19
N ALA A 108 -1.14 -1.09 -18.26
CA ALA A 108 0.30 -1.16 -18.52
C ALA A 108 0.65 -2.26 -19.54
N THR A 109 0.07 -3.47 -19.42
CA THR A 109 0.30 -4.57 -20.37
C THR A 109 -0.24 -4.24 -21.77
N GLN A 110 -1.37 -3.54 -21.87
CA GLN A 110 -1.94 -3.16 -23.16
C GLN A 110 -1.07 -2.13 -23.90
N LYS A 111 -0.43 -1.19 -23.19
CA LYS A 111 0.53 -0.26 -23.80
C LYS A 111 1.76 -0.98 -24.37
N ALA A 112 2.29 -1.96 -23.64
CA ALA A 112 3.43 -2.77 -24.11
C ALA A 112 3.07 -3.62 -25.35
N SER A 113 1.85 -4.16 -25.39
CA SER A 113 1.34 -4.91 -26.56
C SER A 113 1.20 -4.05 -27.81
N ASN A 114 0.65 -2.82 -27.67
CA ASN A 114 0.45 -1.93 -28.83
C ASN A 114 1.77 -1.44 -29.43
N GLN A 115 2.82 -1.28 -28.63
CA GLN A 115 4.13 -0.84 -29.11
C GLN A 115 4.86 -1.92 -29.94
N TYR A 116 4.59 -3.20 -29.70
CA TYR A 116 5.20 -4.30 -30.47
C TYR A 116 4.39 -4.70 -31.73
N GLY A 117 3.09 -4.39 -31.74
CA GLY A 117 2.17 -4.76 -32.83
C GLY A 117 2.09 -3.77 -34.00
N SER A 118 2.70 -2.59 -33.92
CA SER A 118 2.74 -1.64 -35.04
C SER A 118 3.99 -1.78 -35.93
N ILE A 119 4.82 -2.80 -35.69
CA ILE A 119 5.93 -3.18 -36.57
C ILE A 119 5.44 -4.34 -37.43
N SER A 120 4.49 -4.06 -38.33
CA SER A 120 4.12 -5.01 -39.38
C SER A 120 3.88 -4.27 -40.68
N GLU A 121 4.85 -4.49 -41.58
CA GLU A 121 4.64 -4.79 -43.00
C GLU A 121 4.20 -3.63 -43.93
N ASP A 122 5.02 -2.59 -44.01
CA ASP A 122 5.08 -1.71 -45.20
C ASP A 122 6.53 -1.60 -45.71
N SER A 123 7.14 -2.74 -45.99
CA SER A 123 8.35 -2.79 -46.81
C SER A 123 8.29 -4.05 -47.65
N ASP A 124 7.69 -3.92 -48.84
CA ASP A 124 8.21 -4.51 -50.08
C ASP A 124 7.29 -4.13 -51.27
N ALA A 125 7.19 -2.83 -51.57
CA ALA A 125 6.84 -2.34 -52.90
C ALA A 125 7.03 -0.82 -52.98
N GLU A 126 8.20 -0.36 -53.40
CA GLU A 126 8.34 0.44 -54.64
C GLU A 126 9.76 1.02 -54.76
N ALA A 127 10.43 0.54 -55.80
CA ALA A 127 11.70 1.02 -56.27
C ALA A 127 11.53 2.32 -57.08
N MET A 128 12.53 3.19 -56.95
CA MET A 128 12.93 4.27 -57.87
C MET A 128 12.00 5.49 -57.99
N GLN A 129 12.36 6.55 -57.26
CA GLN A 129 12.48 7.85 -57.91
C GLN A 129 13.59 8.70 -57.30
N GLU A 130 14.65 8.81 -58.08
CA GLU A 130 15.78 9.72 -57.93
C GLU A 130 15.31 11.14 -58.27
N SER A 131 15.33 12.06 -57.30
CA SER A 131 15.29 13.50 -57.60
C SER A 131 15.91 14.31 -56.47
N SER A 132 17.03 14.93 -56.82
CA SER A 132 17.76 15.95 -56.09
C SER A 132 16.89 17.12 -55.63
N GLY A 133 17.01 17.56 -54.39
CA GLY A 133 16.46 18.85 -54.01
C GLY A 133 16.48 19.19 -52.53
N LEU A 134 17.49 19.97 -52.14
CA LEU A 134 17.49 20.97 -51.07
C LEU A 134 17.08 20.56 -49.64
N ALA A 135 18.11 20.50 -48.79
CA ALA A 135 18.22 21.21 -47.51
C ALA A 135 16.91 21.54 -46.77
N SER A 136 16.53 20.66 -45.85
CA SER A 136 15.78 21.05 -44.65
C SER A 136 16.36 20.28 -43.47
N GLU A 137 17.34 20.89 -42.80
CA GLU A 137 17.70 20.58 -41.41
C GLU A 137 16.46 20.86 -40.56
N LYS A 138 15.62 19.85 -40.39
CA LYS A 138 14.74 19.76 -39.23
C LYS A 138 15.39 18.77 -38.30
N ASP A 139 16.07 19.31 -37.29
CA ASP A 139 16.28 18.67 -36.00
C ASP A 139 14.92 18.17 -35.49
N SER A 140 14.55 16.97 -35.91
CA SER A 140 13.68 16.13 -35.12
C SER A 140 14.55 15.67 -33.97
N GLU A 141 14.52 16.45 -32.88
CA GLU A 141 14.82 15.97 -31.53
C GLU A 141 13.92 14.75 -31.32
N ASP A 142 14.43 13.61 -31.75
CA ASP A 142 13.94 12.29 -31.42
C ASP A 142 14.30 12.12 -29.94
N GLU A 143 13.51 12.81 -29.10
CA GLU A 143 13.39 12.62 -27.67
C GLU A 143 12.90 11.18 -27.54
N SER A 144 13.83 10.24 -27.72
CA SER A 144 13.66 8.86 -27.32
C SER A 144 13.18 8.94 -25.89
N ASP A 145 11.89 8.67 -25.72
CA ASP A 145 11.23 8.41 -24.45
C ASP A 145 11.97 7.22 -23.84
N VAL A 146 13.16 7.49 -23.28
CA VAL A 146 13.86 6.62 -22.37
C VAL A 146 12.91 6.55 -21.21
N ILE A 147 12.01 5.55 -21.27
CA ILE A 147 10.97 5.25 -20.31
C ILE A 147 11.62 5.41 -18.95
N SER A 148 11.37 6.56 -18.34
CA SER A 148 12.05 6.95 -17.12
C SER A 148 11.47 6.03 -16.08
N ASN A 149 12.16 4.93 -15.79
CA ASN A 149 11.80 3.93 -14.79
C ASN A 149 11.85 4.51 -13.35
N LYS A 150 11.66 5.83 -13.21
CA LYS A 150 11.50 6.50 -11.94
C LYS A 150 10.22 5.96 -11.31
N PRO A 151 10.31 5.35 -10.12
CA PRO A 151 9.12 4.89 -9.41
C PRO A 151 8.21 6.09 -9.16
N SER A 152 6.94 5.97 -9.53
CA SER A 152 5.96 7.03 -9.27
C SER A 152 5.72 7.17 -7.77
N PRO A 153 5.74 8.39 -7.20
CA PRO A 153 5.40 8.62 -5.78
C PRO A 153 4.05 8.02 -5.38
N TRP A 154 3.08 8.02 -6.31
CA TRP A 154 1.76 7.42 -6.12
C TRP A 154 1.83 5.92 -5.85
N ALA A 155 2.78 5.21 -6.48
CA ALA A 155 2.95 3.78 -6.24
C ALA A 155 3.42 3.52 -4.81
N VAL A 156 4.32 4.36 -4.27
CA VAL A 156 4.77 4.25 -2.87
C VAL A 156 3.60 4.45 -1.92
N ILE A 157 2.78 5.48 -2.15
CA ILE A 157 1.61 5.74 -1.30
C ILE A 157 0.65 4.55 -1.37
N SER A 158 0.32 4.07 -2.57
CA SER A 158 -0.60 2.93 -2.73
C SER A 158 -0.08 1.65 -2.09
N PHE A 159 1.21 1.32 -2.24
CA PHE A 159 1.77 0.12 -1.61
C PHE A 159 1.91 0.25 -0.10
N THR A 160 2.25 1.44 0.39
CA THR A 160 2.26 1.69 1.84
C THR A 160 0.87 1.58 2.42
N THR A 161 -0.15 2.13 1.74
CA THR A 161 -1.55 1.98 2.18
C THR A 161 -2.04 0.55 2.10
N LEU A 162 -1.60 -0.22 1.11
CA LEU A 162 -1.94 -1.63 0.95
C LEU A 162 -1.30 -2.52 2.00
N GLY A 163 -0.02 -2.28 2.28
CA GLY A 163 0.67 -2.92 3.37
C GLY A 163 -0.06 -2.62 4.68
N ALA A 164 -0.31 -1.33 4.91
CA ALA A 164 -0.86 -0.87 6.17
C ALA A 164 -2.37 -1.12 6.39
N LEU A 165 -2.97 -2.05 5.63
CA LEU A 165 -4.41 -2.33 5.68
C LEU A 165 -4.79 -3.11 6.94
N ASP A 166 -3.92 -3.99 7.42
CA ASP A 166 -4.17 -4.71 8.65
C ASP A 166 -4.20 -3.75 9.84
N GLU A 167 -3.30 -2.75 9.92
CA GLU A 167 -3.37 -1.71 10.96
C GLU A 167 -4.65 -0.91 10.91
N VAL A 168 -5.13 -0.56 9.71
CA VAL A 168 -6.42 0.12 9.56
C VAL A 168 -7.56 -0.70 10.15
N SER A 169 -7.49 -2.03 10.08
CA SER A 169 -8.51 -2.92 10.63
C SER A 169 -8.47 -3.02 12.16
N TYR A 170 -7.29 -3.06 12.77
CA TYR A 170 -7.17 -3.32 14.22
C TYR A 170 -6.97 -2.06 15.07
N PHE A 171 -6.44 -0.96 14.52
CA PHE A 171 -6.23 0.30 15.25
C PHE A 171 -7.51 0.88 15.88
N PRO A 172 -8.65 0.96 15.16
CA PRO A 172 -9.87 1.47 15.78
C PRO A 172 -10.33 0.59 16.95
N THR A 173 -10.19 -0.74 16.84
CA THR A 173 -10.53 -1.69 17.91
C THR A 173 -9.65 -1.47 19.15
N LEU A 174 -8.34 -1.25 18.98
CA LEU A 174 -7.43 -0.96 20.09
C LEU A 174 -7.76 0.37 20.79
N LEU A 175 -8.16 1.38 20.03
CA LEU A 175 -8.56 2.68 20.55
C LEU A 175 -9.89 2.58 21.32
N LEU A 176 -10.88 1.90 20.76
CA LEU A 176 -12.17 1.66 21.40
C LEU A 176 -12.02 0.81 22.67
N GLY A 177 -11.11 -0.16 22.66
CA GLY A 177 -10.73 -0.96 23.82
C GLY A 177 -9.94 -0.19 24.89
N LYS A 178 -9.63 1.09 24.66
CA LYS A 178 -8.84 1.96 25.55
C LYS A 178 -7.47 1.36 25.92
N MET A 179 -6.92 0.50 25.06
CA MET A 179 -5.61 -0.12 25.24
C MET A 179 -4.49 0.92 25.05
N PHE A 180 -4.70 1.86 24.12
CA PHE A 180 -3.79 2.97 23.84
C PHE A 180 -4.56 4.29 23.75
N THR A 181 -3.88 5.39 24.08
CA THR A 181 -4.41 6.72 23.77
C THR A 181 -4.17 7.06 22.28
N PRO A 182 -5.00 7.90 21.64
CA PRO A 182 -4.79 8.32 20.26
C PRO A 182 -3.39 8.87 19.99
N LEU A 183 -2.84 9.61 20.96
CA LEU A 183 -1.51 10.21 20.87
C LEU A 183 -0.41 9.15 20.98
N ASP A 184 -0.55 8.18 21.92
CA ASP A 184 0.37 7.04 22.03
C ASP A 184 0.43 6.25 20.72
N LEU A 185 -0.72 6.05 20.06
CA LEU A 185 -0.79 5.32 18.80
C LEU A 185 -0.09 6.10 17.67
N CYS A 186 -0.41 7.38 17.48
CA CYS A 186 0.22 8.21 16.43
C CYS A 186 1.75 8.34 16.62
N LEU A 187 2.21 8.58 17.84
CA LEU A 187 3.66 8.62 18.13
C LEU A 187 4.29 7.22 18.03
N GLY A 188 3.56 6.19 18.43
CA GLY A 188 3.94 4.79 18.29
C GLY A 188 4.22 4.45 16.83
N THR A 189 3.29 4.76 15.92
CA THR A 189 3.43 4.59 14.47
C THR A 189 4.57 5.40 13.89
N LEU A 190 4.74 6.66 14.31
CA LEU A 190 5.87 7.48 13.87
C LEU A 190 7.22 6.85 14.25
N LEU A 191 7.38 6.41 15.51
CA LEU A 191 8.61 5.76 15.96
C LEU A 191 8.83 4.41 15.29
N ALA A 192 7.77 3.60 15.17
CA ALA A 192 7.81 2.29 14.50
C ALA A 192 8.26 2.43 13.04
N SER A 193 7.65 3.35 12.28
CA SER A 193 8.02 3.61 10.88
C SER A 193 9.49 4.06 10.73
N CYS A 194 10.00 4.87 11.65
CA CYS A 194 11.43 5.24 11.69
C CYS A 194 12.34 4.03 11.96
N ILE A 195 11.96 3.15 12.89
CA ILE A 195 12.70 1.92 13.20
C ILE A 195 12.70 0.99 11.99
N VAL A 196 11.53 0.73 11.40
CA VAL A 196 11.39 -0.10 10.20
C VAL A 196 12.23 0.46 9.06
N LEU A 197 12.17 1.77 8.80
CA LEU A 197 13.01 2.41 7.78
C LEU A 197 14.50 2.24 8.04
N LEU A 198 14.93 2.37 9.29
CA LEU A 198 16.33 2.15 9.66
C LEU A 198 16.72 0.70 9.40
N VAL A 199 15.89 -0.26 9.81
CA VAL A 199 16.13 -1.70 9.58
C VAL A 199 16.19 -2.01 8.09
N VAL A 200 15.24 -1.53 7.29
CA VAL A 200 15.20 -1.74 5.84
C VAL A 200 16.44 -1.15 5.19
N ASN A 201 16.78 0.11 5.49
CA ASN A 201 17.90 0.79 4.87
C ASN A 201 19.26 0.20 5.26
N LEU A 202 19.43 -0.29 6.50
CA LEU A 202 20.71 -0.83 6.96
C LEU A 202 20.87 -2.32 6.67
N PHE A 203 19.83 -3.14 6.87
CA PHE A 203 19.91 -4.60 6.80
C PHE A 203 19.36 -5.14 5.47
N LEU A 204 18.10 -4.84 5.14
CA LEU A 204 17.46 -5.43 3.95
C LEU A 204 18.09 -4.96 2.64
N SER A 205 18.63 -3.72 2.61
CA SER A 205 19.39 -3.21 1.46
C SER A 205 20.64 -4.04 1.15
N GLN A 206 21.18 -4.77 2.13
CA GLN A 206 22.34 -5.65 1.96
C GLN A 206 21.95 -7.08 1.56
N CYS A 207 20.68 -7.47 1.77
CA CYS A 207 20.19 -8.82 1.52
C CYS A 207 19.70 -9.01 0.08
N LYS A 208 20.63 -9.00 -0.88
CA LYS A 208 20.35 -9.29 -2.30
C LYS A 208 19.49 -10.55 -2.56
N PRO A 209 19.72 -11.72 -1.93
CA PRO A 209 18.92 -12.91 -2.25
C PRO A 209 17.45 -12.79 -1.83
N ILE A 210 17.16 -12.06 -0.75
CA ILE A 210 15.79 -11.81 -0.29
C ILE A 210 15.07 -10.91 -1.30
N LEU A 211 15.78 -9.87 -1.77
CA LEU A 211 15.31 -8.96 -2.81
C LEU A 211 15.00 -9.69 -4.13
N ASP A 212 15.92 -10.52 -4.60
CA ASP A 212 15.75 -11.27 -5.85
C ASP A 212 14.61 -12.29 -5.76
N PHE A 213 14.30 -12.80 -4.56
CA PHE A 213 13.15 -13.66 -4.32
C PHE A 213 11.84 -12.88 -4.30
N LEU A 214 11.81 -11.73 -3.63
CA LEU A 214 10.63 -10.86 -3.55
C LEU A 214 10.24 -10.25 -4.89
N ASP A 215 11.22 -9.83 -5.69
CA ASP A 215 10.99 -9.29 -7.04
C ASP A 215 10.32 -10.33 -7.98
N ARG A 216 10.33 -11.64 -7.63
CA ARG A 216 9.63 -12.68 -8.40
C ARG A 216 8.16 -12.85 -8.04
N ILE A 217 7.72 -12.36 -6.89
CA ILE A 217 6.34 -12.55 -6.44
C ILE A 217 5.51 -11.38 -6.97
N PRO A 218 4.57 -11.60 -7.90
CA PRO A 218 3.76 -10.52 -8.41
C PRO A 218 2.83 -10.00 -7.32
N LEU A 219 2.81 -8.69 -7.14
CA LEU A 219 2.03 -7.98 -6.12
C LEU A 219 0.58 -8.46 -6.00
N TRP A 220 -0.09 -8.70 -7.13
CA TRP A 220 -1.50 -9.10 -7.15
C TRP A 220 -1.75 -10.45 -6.46
N VAL A 221 -0.76 -11.34 -6.41
CA VAL A 221 -0.86 -12.62 -5.68
C VAL A 221 -0.88 -12.36 -4.18
N ILE A 222 -0.04 -11.46 -3.69
CA ILE A 222 0.03 -11.12 -2.26
C ILE A 222 -1.28 -10.43 -1.83
N VAL A 223 -1.68 -9.39 -2.56
CA VAL A 223 -2.92 -8.65 -2.28
C VAL A 223 -4.15 -9.56 -2.37
N GLY A 224 -4.22 -10.42 -3.40
CA GLY A 224 -5.30 -11.39 -3.56
C GLY A 224 -5.35 -12.43 -2.44
N GLY A 225 -4.18 -12.87 -1.95
CA GLY A 225 -4.06 -13.75 -0.79
C GLY A 225 -4.64 -13.12 0.47
N PHE A 226 -4.22 -11.90 0.80
CA PHE A 226 -4.75 -11.15 1.95
C PHE A 226 -6.25 -10.92 1.86
N ALA A 227 -6.75 -10.46 0.70
CA ALA A 227 -8.19 -10.26 0.49
C ALA A 227 -8.98 -11.56 0.70
N THR A 228 -8.44 -12.69 0.25
CA THR A 228 -9.06 -14.01 0.44
C THR A 228 -9.10 -14.40 1.91
N VAL A 229 -7.99 -14.27 2.64
CA VAL A 229 -7.92 -14.61 4.07
C VAL A 229 -8.89 -13.76 4.89
N LEU A 230 -8.91 -12.44 4.67
CA LEU A 230 -9.85 -11.54 5.34
C LEU A 230 -11.31 -11.88 5.03
N THR A 231 -11.62 -12.20 3.77
CA THR A 231 -12.98 -12.61 3.39
C THR A 231 -13.38 -13.91 4.06
N VAL A 232 -12.48 -14.90 4.14
CA VAL A 232 -12.74 -16.17 4.82
C VAL A 232 -12.94 -15.94 6.31
N GLY A 233 -12.12 -15.11 6.96
CA GLY A 233 -12.29 -14.75 8.38
C GLY A 233 -13.69 -14.18 8.66
N VAL A 234 -14.09 -13.15 7.89
CA VAL A 234 -15.42 -12.55 8.02
C VAL A 234 -16.54 -13.58 7.79
N LEU A 235 -16.39 -14.49 6.82
CA LEU A 235 -17.39 -15.54 6.59
C LEU A 235 -17.47 -16.52 7.76
N VAL A 236 -16.33 -16.94 8.32
CA VAL A 236 -16.29 -17.84 9.48
C VAL A 236 -16.97 -17.20 10.69
N ASP A 237 -16.70 -15.92 10.96
CA ASP A 237 -17.32 -15.17 12.05
C ASP A 237 -18.84 -15.06 11.88
N VAL A 238 -19.32 -14.86 10.64
CA VAL A 238 -20.76 -14.79 10.34
C VAL A 238 -21.44 -16.16 10.48
N PHE A 239 -20.77 -17.26 10.12
CA PHE A 239 -21.36 -18.60 10.12
C PHE A 239 -21.20 -19.36 11.44
N SER A 240 -20.34 -18.91 12.35
CA SER A 240 -20.06 -19.60 13.63
C SER A 240 -20.48 -18.76 14.85
N PRO A 241 -21.73 -18.26 14.92
CA PRO A 241 -22.16 -17.40 16.02
C PRO A 241 -22.25 -18.13 17.37
N ASP A 242 -22.28 -19.47 17.37
CA ASP A 242 -22.48 -20.29 18.58
C ASP A 242 -21.19 -20.59 19.35
N GLU A 243 -20.01 -20.29 18.79
CA GLU A 243 -18.70 -20.53 19.45
C GLU A 243 -18.08 -19.26 20.08
N GLN A 244 -18.73 -18.10 19.99
CA GLN A 244 -18.24 -16.80 20.48
C GLN A 244 -19.06 -16.28 21.67
#